data_AF-A0A0C3H5T6-F1
#
_entry.id   AF-A0A0C3H5T6-F1
#
_cell.length_a   1.000
_cell.length_b   1.000
_cell.length_c   1.000
_cell.angle_alpha   90.00
_cell.angle_beta   90.00
_cell.angle_gamma   90.00
#
_symmetry.space_group_name_H-M   'P 1'
#
loop_
_entity.id
_entity.type
_entity.pdbx_description
1 polymer ?
#
loop_
_entity_poly.entity_id
_entity_poly.type
_entity_poly.pdbx_seq_one_letter_code
_entity_poly.pdbx_strand_id
1 'polypeptide(L)'
;MASGKDQIIDGNTLTVPHRGGKLNEKGAAIAPILFAGLFSTGTGDYILWNVPDWNSFVSKWSEVAPQNLRLVSVETYQQDSSTTWYMGAWMQMAGGYALWRMPDWNSFMTAFNNQKATTRLLDFDVNPSGGTRWFTGTWGSTPINQTLIYDLGWNDFVAKWKELSESGWRLTKLQVYPAALTWNFAGLFEEGGGGYALLMEADWNKWYQYYQANPGMQLVDFQVYDDNNTTRWYIGVWRETTVSHQFVFGQDWGSFVNQWTTLSNNGQRLQKALQYANKIEVPEPQWDQIFQKGLAQSMGYSYFVMHSGQVIAQGINHARASQDPPQETWTADTRINLASVSKSITAVAVLKLLSDYGHSVDDPFYPLVKSQFPSVGPGVDKVTIRNLLEMKSGMVVDGTLYPGNIWTFLTAYLQAQNVPPSAPGNVEAYSNTNFTILQAVIDCVTGHGGENPDYYVTYVSQKVLTPMGINLGVFNATAAPTNSATLSYSGASDTTHGQFWGSMACVGAGGWITSARELAKFQAGIRNNTVLNTDATQLMLNGQLGWYKYDGTYGQYFHHNGGLLNGATPAQGLVTGIIRLTDGYDALLLVNSWGPDTIKLMIQAFESRT
;
A
#
# COMPACT_ATOMS: atom_id res chain seq x y z
N MET A 1 -29.86 23.05 40.16
CA MET A 1 -30.60 23.61 39.01
C MET A 1 -30.01 22.98 37.76
N ALA A 2 -30.86 22.28 37.00
CA ALA A 2 -30.63 21.55 35.74
C ALA A 2 -29.55 20.44 35.71
N SER A 3 -30.02 19.18 35.73
CA SER A 3 -29.30 17.96 35.35
C SER A 3 -28.70 18.09 33.94
N GLY A 4 -27.38 17.90 33.81
CA GLY A 4 -26.66 17.92 32.55
C GLY A 4 -27.21 16.86 31.60
N LYS A 5 -27.90 17.32 30.55
CA LYS A 5 -28.39 16.48 29.45
C LYS A 5 -27.24 16.15 28.51
N ASP A 6 -27.26 14.92 27.98
CA ASP A 6 -26.45 14.35 26.90
C ASP A 6 -25.66 15.40 26.09
N GLN A 7 -24.32 15.36 26.15
CA GLN A 7 -23.48 16.17 25.27
C GLN A 7 -22.86 15.30 24.18
N ILE A 8 -23.55 15.20 23.05
CA ILE A 8 -22.94 14.93 21.76
C ILE A 8 -22.53 16.30 21.21
N ILE A 9 -21.25 16.53 20.97
CA ILE A 9 -20.88 17.62 20.06
C ILE A 9 -20.06 17.00 18.93
N ASP A 10 -20.75 16.88 17.80
CA ASP A 10 -20.23 16.34 16.56
C ASP A 10 -19.73 17.51 15.71
N GLY A 11 -18.52 17.39 15.15
CA GLY A 11 -18.01 18.30 14.12
C GLY A 11 -18.68 18.11 12.75
N ASN A 12 -19.49 17.05 12.57
CA ASN A 12 -20.11 16.65 11.32
C ASN A 12 -21.66 16.61 11.40
N THR A 13 -22.31 17.76 11.49
CA THR A 13 -23.71 17.87 11.03
C THR A 13 -23.77 18.32 9.58
N LEU A 14 -23.72 17.35 8.66
CA LEU A 14 -24.31 17.50 7.34
C LEU A 14 -25.60 16.66 7.32
N THR A 15 -26.71 17.31 7.64
CA THR A 15 -28.05 16.76 7.41
C THR A 15 -28.29 16.74 5.90
N VAL A 16 -28.33 15.55 5.28
CA VAL A 16 -28.95 15.39 3.96
C VAL A 16 -30.16 14.47 4.12
N PRO A 17 -31.38 14.94 3.85
CA PRO A 17 -32.56 14.11 3.93
C PRO A 17 -32.53 13.06 2.81
N HIS A 18 -32.86 11.80 3.15
CA HIS A 18 -33.14 10.77 2.15
C HIS A 18 -34.19 11.26 1.15
N ARG A 19 -33.76 11.54 -0.08
CA ARG A 19 -34.56 11.44 -1.29
C ARG A 19 -33.70 10.78 -2.36
N GLY A 20 -34.22 9.73 -2.98
CA GLY A 20 -33.53 9.03 -4.06
C GLY A 20 -33.14 9.99 -5.20
N GLY A 21 -31.93 9.79 -5.74
CA GLY A 21 -31.52 10.45 -6.97
C GLY A 21 -30.01 10.72 -7.11
N LYS A 22 -29.38 9.89 -7.95
CA LYS A 22 -28.16 10.10 -8.75
C LYS A 22 -26.80 10.10 -8.05
N LEU A 23 -26.11 8.96 -8.22
CA LEU A 23 -24.66 8.85 -8.35
C LEU A 23 -24.14 9.92 -9.30
N ASN A 24 -23.24 10.78 -8.81
CA ASN A 24 -22.10 11.35 -9.53
C ASN A 24 -21.29 12.21 -8.57
N GLU A 25 -20.21 11.63 -8.05
CA GLU A 25 -18.88 12.25 -7.95
C GLU A 25 -17.89 11.12 -7.59
N LYS A 26 -17.01 10.80 -8.55
CA LYS A 26 -16.03 9.71 -8.49
C LYS A 26 -14.89 10.08 -7.54
N GLY A 27 -14.98 9.62 -6.30
CA GLY A 27 -13.85 9.31 -5.42
C GLY A 27 -13.89 7.82 -5.08
N ALA A 28 -12.74 7.21 -4.80
CA ALA A 28 -12.69 5.81 -4.33
C ALA A 28 -13.67 5.65 -3.14
N ALA A 29 -14.52 4.61 -3.18
CA ALA A 29 -15.38 4.29 -2.06
C ALA A 29 -14.49 3.85 -0.89
N ILE A 30 -14.19 4.76 0.03
CA ILE A 30 -13.60 4.40 1.32
C ILE A 30 -14.59 3.43 1.96
N ALA A 31 -14.13 2.22 2.30
CA ALA A 31 -14.98 1.24 2.92
C ALA A 31 -15.60 1.88 4.18
N PRO A 32 -16.93 1.80 4.37
CA PRO A 32 -17.60 2.52 5.46
C PRO A 32 -16.92 2.17 6.79
N ILE A 33 -16.72 3.13 7.69
CA ILE A 33 -16.16 2.82 9.01
C ILE A 33 -17.27 2.27 9.90
N LEU A 34 -17.00 1.18 10.62
CA LEU A 34 -17.89 0.62 11.63
C LEU A 34 -17.32 0.86 13.03
N PHE A 35 -18.24 0.83 14.00
CA PHE A 35 -17.98 1.07 15.40
C PHE A 35 -18.55 -0.08 16.23
N ALA A 36 -17.82 -0.42 17.28
CA ALA A 36 -18.24 -1.34 18.33
C ALA A 36 -18.08 -0.69 19.70
N GLY A 37 -18.90 -1.14 20.66
CA GLY A 37 -18.95 -0.59 22.00
C GLY A 37 -19.25 -1.64 23.04
N LEU A 38 -18.48 -1.62 24.12
CA LEU A 38 -18.67 -2.47 25.30
C LEU A 38 -19.33 -1.64 26.39
N PHE A 39 -20.48 -2.09 26.87
CA PHE A 39 -21.27 -1.40 27.87
C PHE A 39 -21.40 -2.22 29.14
N SER A 40 -21.39 -1.54 30.28
CA SER A 40 -21.72 -2.14 31.58
C SER A 40 -22.63 -1.22 32.37
N THR A 41 -23.32 -1.78 33.36
CA THR A 41 -24.19 -1.00 34.24
C THR A 41 -23.40 0.10 34.96
N GLY A 42 -23.90 1.33 34.93
CA GLY A 42 -23.24 2.48 35.54
C GLY A 42 -24.16 3.69 35.70
N THR A 43 -23.74 4.65 36.52
CA THR A 43 -24.49 5.88 36.80
C THR A 43 -23.61 7.11 36.57
N GLY A 44 -24.20 8.31 36.64
CA GLY A 44 -23.50 9.58 36.45
C GLY A 44 -23.38 10.02 35.00
N ASP A 45 -22.83 11.21 34.77
CA ASP A 45 -22.69 11.82 33.46
C ASP A 45 -21.72 11.06 32.55
N TYR A 46 -21.85 11.26 31.24
CA TYR A 46 -21.09 10.56 30.21
C TYR A 46 -20.95 11.41 28.94
N ILE A 47 -19.87 11.19 28.19
CA ILE A 47 -19.61 11.84 26.89
C ILE A 47 -19.00 10.84 25.92
N LEU A 48 -19.38 10.93 24.65
CA LEU A 48 -18.71 10.29 23.52
C LEU A 48 -18.24 11.40 22.57
N TRP A 49 -16.99 11.32 22.14
CA TRP A 49 -16.35 12.33 21.29
C TRP A 49 -15.52 11.68 20.20
N ASN A 50 -15.52 12.25 19.01
CA ASN A 50 -14.74 11.77 17.87
C ASN A 50 -14.34 12.95 16.98
N VAL A 51 -13.04 13.22 16.85
CA VAL A 51 -12.53 14.42 16.14
C VAL A 51 -11.26 14.11 15.32
N PRO A 52 -11.05 14.80 14.18
CA PRO A 52 -9.96 14.53 13.23
C PRO A 52 -8.60 15.12 13.62
N ASP A 53 -8.42 15.54 14.87
CA ASP A 53 -7.16 16.11 15.31
C ASP A 53 -6.92 15.98 16.83
N TRP A 54 -5.65 15.87 17.20
CA TRP A 54 -5.23 15.64 18.58
C TRP A 54 -5.51 16.84 19.49
N ASN A 55 -5.35 18.06 18.98
CA ASN A 55 -5.46 19.26 19.82
C ASN A 55 -6.92 19.51 20.23
N SER A 56 -7.87 19.28 19.34
CA SER A 56 -9.30 19.32 19.64
C SER A 56 -9.69 18.21 20.61
N PHE A 57 -9.12 17.01 20.46
CA PHE A 57 -9.34 15.91 21.40
C PHE A 57 -8.85 16.25 22.82
N VAL A 58 -7.63 16.78 22.94
CA VAL A 58 -7.06 17.22 24.22
C VAL A 58 -7.82 18.42 24.80
N SER A 59 -8.30 19.33 23.95
CA SER A 59 -9.15 20.44 24.37
C SER A 59 -10.43 19.92 25.01
N LYS A 60 -11.10 18.93 24.38
CA LYS A 60 -12.29 18.31 24.96
C LYS A 60 -11.98 17.58 26.27
N TRP A 61 -10.89 16.82 26.32
CA TRP A 61 -10.44 16.15 27.55
C TRP A 61 -10.25 17.14 28.71
N SER A 62 -9.64 18.29 28.43
CA SER A 62 -9.41 19.35 29.43
C SER A 62 -10.70 20.07 29.84
N GLU A 63 -11.60 20.33 28.88
CA GLU A 63 -12.88 21.02 29.09
C GLU A 63 -13.80 20.27 30.07
N VAL A 64 -13.84 18.94 29.98
CA VAL A 64 -14.79 18.12 30.74
C VAL A 64 -14.23 17.64 32.08
N ALA A 65 -12.91 17.72 32.27
CA ALA A 65 -12.26 17.27 33.50
C ALA A 65 -12.77 17.95 34.79
N PRO A 66 -13.05 19.28 34.83
CA PRO A 66 -13.64 19.93 36.01
C PRO A 66 -15.03 19.39 36.39
N GLN A 67 -15.74 18.74 35.47
CA GLN A 67 -17.06 18.14 35.68
C GLN A 67 -16.97 16.74 36.32
N ASN A 68 -15.76 16.30 36.68
CA ASN A 68 -15.46 14.92 37.11
C ASN A 68 -15.72 13.86 36.02
N LEU A 69 -15.67 14.25 34.75
CA LEU A 69 -15.68 13.32 33.63
C LEU A 69 -14.25 12.88 33.33
N ARG A 70 -14.03 11.56 33.24
CA ARG A 70 -12.72 10.94 33.00
C ARG A 70 -12.78 10.09 31.76
N LEU A 71 -11.76 10.21 30.92
CA LEU A 71 -11.61 9.41 29.71
C LEU A 71 -11.34 7.96 30.13
N VAL A 72 -12.32 7.09 29.89
CA VAL A 72 -12.28 5.65 30.24
C VAL A 72 -11.94 4.79 29.03
N SER A 73 -12.04 5.34 27.83
CA SER A 73 -11.63 4.69 26.59
C SER A 73 -11.03 5.70 25.63
N VAL A 74 -9.92 5.35 24.99
CA VAL A 74 -9.28 6.10 23.92
C VAL A 74 -9.04 5.17 22.73
N GLU A 75 -9.30 5.66 21.54
CA GLU A 75 -9.10 4.93 20.29
C GLU A 75 -8.62 5.89 19.22
N THR A 76 -7.56 5.53 18.49
CA THR A 76 -7.02 6.35 17.41
C THR A 76 -7.02 5.58 16.11
N TYR A 77 -7.59 6.16 15.05
CA TYR A 77 -7.66 5.52 13.73
C TYR A 77 -7.42 6.52 12.60
N GLN A 78 -6.98 6.03 11.44
CA GLN A 78 -6.88 6.83 10.22
C GLN A 78 -8.12 6.60 9.36
N GLN A 79 -8.82 7.68 8.98
CA GLN A 79 -9.93 7.58 8.03
C GLN A 79 -9.45 7.65 6.58
N ASP A 80 -8.37 8.39 6.34
CA ASP A 80 -7.70 8.54 5.05
C ASP A 80 -6.19 8.74 5.28
N SER A 81 -5.41 8.85 4.20
CA SER A 81 -3.95 8.99 4.27
C SER A 81 -3.44 10.28 4.93
N SER A 82 -4.33 11.23 5.24
CA SER A 82 -3.99 12.56 5.77
C SER A 82 -4.59 12.87 7.14
N THR A 83 -5.62 12.12 7.58
CA THR A 83 -6.41 12.47 8.76
C THR A 83 -6.41 11.35 9.80
N THR A 84 -5.85 11.65 10.97
CA THR A 84 -5.94 10.80 12.17
C THR A 84 -7.10 11.27 13.05
N TRP A 85 -8.06 10.39 13.29
CA TRP A 85 -9.18 10.61 14.19
C TRP A 85 -8.92 10.05 15.58
N TYR A 86 -9.45 10.77 16.57
CA TYR A 86 -9.33 10.45 17.98
C TYR A 86 -10.74 10.32 18.57
N MET A 87 -11.09 9.10 18.98
CA MET A 87 -12.34 8.78 19.63
C MET A 87 -12.12 8.54 21.12
N GLY A 88 -13.04 9.05 21.94
CA GLY A 88 -12.98 8.93 23.38
C GLY A 88 -14.35 8.73 24.00
N ALA A 89 -14.40 7.94 25.07
CA ALA A 89 -15.56 7.83 25.94
C ALA A 89 -15.20 8.31 27.34
N TRP A 90 -16.01 9.21 27.91
CA TRP A 90 -15.87 9.70 29.26
C TRP A 90 -17.01 9.23 30.14
N MET A 91 -16.69 9.00 31.41
CA MET A 91 -17.66 8.68 32.45
C MET A 91 -17.42 9.51 33.71
N GLN A 92 -18.47 9.70 34.49
CA GLN A 92 -18.39 10.29 35.81
C GLN A 92 -17.47 9.47 36.72
N MET A 93 -16.33 10.05 37.09
CA MET A 93 -15.35 9.46 37.98
C MET A 93 -14.59 10.59 38.70
N ALA A 94 -14.80 10.71 40.01
CA ALA A 94 -14.13 11.72 40.82
C ALA A 94 -12.64 11.39 41.01
N GLY A 95 -11.82 12.41 41.31
CA GLY A 95 -10.42 12.24 41.70
C GLY A 95 -9.40 12.45 40.57
N GLY A 96 -8.17 11.98 40.80
CA GLY A 96 -7.02 12.14 39.90
C GLY A 96 -7.25 11.60 38.48
N TYR A 97 -6.58 12.23 37.52
CA TYR A 97 -6.71 11.91 36.09
C TYR A 97 -5.47 12.33 35.31
N ALA A 98 -5.20 11.62 34.24
CA ALA A 98 -4.16 12.00 33.29
C ALA A 98 -4.51 11.49 31.88
N LEU A 99 -3.93 12.15 30.88
CA LEU A 99 -3.86 11.72 29.49
C LEU A 99 -2.42 11.96 29.05
N TRP A 100 -1.75 10.91 28.63
CA TRP A 100 -0.36 10.93 28.23
C TRP A 100 -0.23 10.25 26.91
N ARG A 101 0.66 10.80 26.10
CA ARG A 101 0.95 10.31 24.76
C ARG A 101 2.46 10.40 24.55
N MET A 102 3.11 9.26 24.41
CA MET A 102 4.56 9.14 24.31
C MET A 102 4.97 8.56 22.95
N PRO A 103 6.09 8.97 22.36
CA PRO A 103 6.54 8.49 21.04
C PRO A 103 7.29 7.16 21.10
N ASP A 104 7.55 6.63 22.30
CA ASP A 104 8.27 5.38 22.51
C ASP A 104 7.77 4.63 23.75
N TRP A 105 7.96 3.31 23.72
CA TRP A 105 7.49 2.41 24.76
C TRP A 105 8.19 2.61 26.11
N ASN A 106 9.48 2.90 26.11
CA ASN A 106 10.25 3.02 27.35
C ASN A 106 9.82 4.24 28.17
N SER A 107 9.56 5.36 27.49
CA SER A 107 8.99 6.57 28.09
C SER A 107 7.59 6.30 28.64
N PHE A 108 6.75 5.59 27.89
CA PHE A 108 5.40 5.20 28.35
C PHE A 108 5.46 4.29 29.59
N MET A 109 6.31 3.27 29.58
CA MET A 109 6.50 2.33 30.69
C MET A 109 7.07 3.01 31.94
N THR A 110 7.99 3.96 31.75
CA THR A 110 8.51 4.79 32.85
C THR A 110 7.38 5.60 33.49
N ALA A 111 6.55 6.25 32.68
CA ALA A 111 5.42 7.02 33.15
C ALA A 111 4.40 6.11 33.88
N PHE A 112 4.07 4.95 33.31
CA PHE A 112 3.20 3.95 33.92
C PHE A 112 3.72 3.50 35.29
N ASN A 113 4.99 3.11 35.39
CA ASN A 113 5.57 2.65 36.66
C ASN A 113 5.61 3.74 37.73
N ASN A 114 5.80 5.00 37.33
CA ASN A 114 5.80 6.14 38.26
C ASN A 114 4.40 6.46 38.81
N GLN A 115 3.33 6.11 38.09
CA GLN A 115 1.97 6.50 38.47
C GLN A 115 1.03 5.39 38.90
N LYS A 116 1.29 4.13 38.54
CA LYS A 116 0.42 2.98 38.87
C LYS A 116 0.18 2.77 40.38
N ALA A 117 1.02 3.35 41.24
CA ALA A 117 0.84 3.31 42.70
C ALA A 117 -0.23 4.28 43.23
N THR A 118 -0.56 5.34 42.48
CA THR A 118 -1.48 6.42 42.92
C THR A 118 -2.67 6.60 42.00
N THR A 119 -2.58 6.07 40.78
CA THR A 119 -3.63 6.12 39.75
C THR A 119 -3.72 4.77 39.07
N ARG A 120 -4.83 4.54 38.37
CA ARG A 120 -5.07 3.34 37.56
C ARG A 120 -5.06 3.72 36.10
N LEU A 121 -4.30 2.99 35.28
CA LEU A 121 -4.42 3.05 33.83
C LEU A 121 -5.76 2.39 33.44
N LEU A 122 -6.67 3.18 32.88
CA LEU A 122 -8.03 2.75 32.52
C LEU A 122 -8.09 2.14 31.12
N ASP A 123 -7.38 2.75 30.18
CA ASP A 123 -7.25 2.31 28.79
C ASP A 123 -5.89 2.78 28.24
N PHE A 124 -5.44 2.10 27.20
CA PHE A 124 -4.27 2.52 26.43
C PHE A 124 -4.45 2.16 24.96
N ASP A 125 -3.79 2.90 24.08
CA ASP A 125 -3.83 2.76 22.64
C ASP A 125 -2.41 2.82 22.06
N VAL A 126 -2.14 2.01 21.04
CA VAL A 126 -0.85 1.92 20.35
C VAL A 126 -1.06 2.12 18.86
N ASN A 127 -0.79 3.33 18.38
CA ASN A 127 -1.25 3.73 17.05
C ASN A 127 -0.19 4.51 16.26
N PRO A 128 -0.07 4.29 14.94
CA PRO A 128 0.74 5.14 14.08
C PRO A 128 0.01 6.46 13.77
N SER A 129 0.68 7.60 13.94
CA SER A 129 0.18 8.92 13.53
C SER A 129 1.33 9.84 13.16
N GLY A 130 1.29 10.39 11.94
CA GLY A 130 2.32 11.32 11.44
C GLY A 130 3.72 10.70 11.36
N GLY A 131 3.83 9.41 11.00
CA GLY A 131 5.11 8.70 10.90
C GLY A 131 5.70 8.21 12.24
N THR A 132 5.06 8.52 13.36
CA THR A 132 5.48 8.10 14.71
C THR A 132 4.47 7.08 15.28
N ARG A 133 4.96 6.04 15.95
CA ARG A 133 4.13 5.16 16.77
C ARG A 133 3.91 5.83 18.13
N TRP A 134 2.67 6.11 18.46
CA TRP A 134 2.29 6.74 19.72
C TRP A 134 1.74 5.71 20.69
N PHE A 135 2.07 5.93 21.96
CA PHE A 135 1.59 5.18 23.11
C PHE A 135 0.74 6.13 23.94
N THR A 136 -0.57 6.00 23.82
CA THR A 136 -1.53 6.86 24.51
C THR A 136 -2.14 6.10 25.68
N GLY A 137 -2.22 6.71 26.86
CA GLY A 137 -2.88 6.11 28.01
C GLY A 137 -3.85 7.08 28.68
N THR A 138 -4.78 6.55 29.45
CA THR A 138 -5.77 7.34 30.20
C THR A 138 -5.84 6.86 31.64
N TRP A 139 -5.72 7.77 32.61
CA TRP A 139 -5.62 7.41 34.03
C TRP A 139 -6.81 7.91 34.85
N GLY A 140 -7.17 7.13 35.88
CA GLY A 140 -8.20 7.44 36.88
C GLY A 140 -7.72 7.24 38.32
N SER A 141 -8.59 7.60 39.27
CA SER A 141 -8.26 7.86 40.67
C SER A 141 -8.32 6.65 41.63
N THR A 142 -8.64 5.46 41.13
CA THR A 142 -8.77 4.24 41.95
C THR A 142 -7.65 3.26 41.59
N PRO A 143 -6.46 3.37 42.22
CA PRO A 143 -5.33 2.52 41.91
C PRO A 143 -5.66 1.05 42.17
N ILE A 144 -5.09 0.21 41.32
CA ILE A 144 -5.08 -1.25 41.45
C ILE A 144 -3.68 -1.71 41.06
N ASN A 145 -3.22 -2.84 41.58
CA ASN A 145 -1.96 -3.40 41.13
C ASN A 145 -2.08 -3.76 39.65
N GLN A 146 -1.20 -3.18 38.83
CA GLN A 146 -1.21 -3.34 37.38
C GLN A 146 0.17 -3.73 36.86
N THR A 147 0.17 -4.54 35.79
CA THR A 147 1.34 -4.82 34.97
C THR A 147 0.99 -4.75 33.49
N LEU A 148 1.99 -4.47 32.66
CA LEU A 148 1.86 -4.32 31.21
C LEU A 148 2.86 -5.24 30.53
N ILE A 149 2.39 -5.95 29.50
CA ILE A 149 3.24 -6.67 28.55
C ILE A 149 3.10 -6.04 27.16
N TYR A 150 4.12 -6.14 26.33
CA TYR A 150 4.22 -5.45 25.06
C TYR A 150 5.15 -6.20 24.09
N ASP A 151 4.93 -5.98 22.80
CA ASP A 151 5.73 -6.50 21.69
C ASP A 151 5.81 -8.03 21.58
N LEU A 152 4.71 -8.70 21.88
CA LEU A 152 4.61 -10.15 21.73
C LEU A 152 3.82 -10.51 20.48
N GLY A 153 4.29 -11.50 19.72
CA GLY A 153 3.44 -12.19 18.75
C GLY A 153 2.33 -12.98 19.46
N TRP A 154 1.28 -13.38 18.73
CA TRP A 154 0.08 -13.97 19.35
C TRP A 154 0.38 -15.18 20.25
N ASN A 155 1.22 -16.12 19.79
CA ASN A 155 1.53 -17.32 20.57
C ASN A 155 2.25 -16.99 21.89
N ASP A 156 3.22 -16.08 21.85
CA ASP A 156 3.96 -15.63 23.03
C ASP A 156 3.07 -14.82 23.97
N PHE A 157 2.18 -13.99 23.40
CA PHE A 157 1.18 -13.26 24.15
C PHE A 157 0.24 -14.21 24.91
N VAL A 158 -0.27 -15.25 24.26
CA VAL A 158 -1.14 -16.26 24.88
C VAL A 158 -0.40 -17.03 25.96
N ALA A 159 0.86 -17.40 25.74
CA ALA A 159 1.69 -18.05 26.76
C ALA A 159 1.86 -17.15 27.99
N LYS A 160 2.18 -15.86 27.78
CA LYS A 160 2.34 -14.90 28.88
C LYS A 160 1.04 -14.59 29.60
N TRP A 161 -0.07 -14.51 28.86
CA TRP A 161 -1.40 -14.35 29.41
C TRP A 161 -1.77 -15.50 30.36
N LYS A 162 -1.48 -16.75 29.98
CA LYS A 162 -1.70 -17.92 30.86
C LYS A 162 -0.86 -17.87 32.12
N GLU A 163 0.45 -17.63 31.99
CA GLU A 163 1.39 -17.51 33.11
C GLU A 163 0.94 -16.44 34.14
N LEU A 164 0.58 -15.25 33.64
CA LEU A 164 0.09 -14.16 34.48
C LEU A 164 -1.26 -14.51 35.11
N SER A 165 -2.16 -15.16 34.36
CA SER A 165 -3.48 -15.56 34.86
C SER A 165 -3.43 -16.60 35.97
N GLU A 166 -2.51 -17.58 35.87
CA GLU A 166 -2.22 -18.55 36.93
C GLU A 166 -1.62 -17.88 38.17
N SER A 167 -0.93 -16.75 37.98
CA SER A 167 -0.31 -15.95 39.05
C SER A 167 -1.22 -14.87 39.64
N GLY A 168 -2.53 -14.92 39.37
CA GLY A 168 -3.51 -13.99 39.96
C GLY A 168 -3.63 -12.64 39.24
N TRP A 169 -3.13 -12.51 38.02
CA TRP A 169 -3.32 -11.35 37.17
C TRP A 169 -4.42 -11.58 36.15
N ARG A 170 -5.06 -10.53 35.67
CA ARG A 170 -6.18 -10.64 34.73
C ARG A 170 -6.07 -9.60 33.64
N LEU A 171 -6.06 -10.07 32.40
CA LEU A 171 -6.08 -9.20 31.23
C LEU A 171 -7.36 -8.39 31.22
N THR A 172 -7.24 -7.07 31.11
CA THR A 172 -8.36 -6.13 31.07
C THR A 172 -8.37 -5.26 29.83
N LYS A 173 -7.20 -5.04 29.21
CA LYS A 173 -7.04 -4.37 27.91
C LYS A 173 -6.01 -5.11 27.07
N LEU A 174 -6.25 -5.18 25.78
CA LEU A 174 -5.40 -5.76 24.75
C LEU A 174 -5.36 -4.78 23.58
N GLN A 175 -4.15 -4.48 23.12
CA GLN A 175 -3.94 -3.67 21.93
C GLN A 175 -3.20 -4.48 20.88
N VAL A 176 -3.67 -4.38 19.64
CA VAL A 176 -3.06 -5.00 18.47
C VAL A 176 -2.57 -3.91 17.53
N TYR A 177 -1.32 -4.00 17.10
CA TYR A 177 -0.71 -2.95 16.28
C TYR A 177 0.29 -3.54 15.27
N PRO A 178 0.47 -2.88 14.11
CA PRO A 178 1.36 -3.39 13.06
C PRO A 178 2.82 -3.30 13.50
N ALA A 179 3.57 -4.39 13.24
CA ALA A 179 5.02 -4.48 13.28
C ALA A 179 5.58 -4.69 11.86
N ALA A 180 6.91 -4.65 11.68
CA ALA A 180 7.53 -4.59 10.34
C ALA A 180 7.13 -5.72 9.38
N LEU A 181 6.79 -6.91 9.90
CA LEU A 181 6.43 -8.10 9.11
C LEU A 181 5.28 -8.92 9.75
N THR A 182 4.64 -8.43 10.82
CA THR A 182 3.65 -9.17 11.62
C THR A 182 2.77 -8.19 12.41
N TRP A 183 1.81 -8.72 13.15
CA TRP A 183 1.08 -8.02 14.20
C TRP A 183 1.63 -8.37 15.58
N ASN A 184 1.77 -7.35 16.42
CA ASN A 184 2.20 -7.49 17.80
C ASN A 184 1.09 -7.07 18.76
N PHE A 185 1.16 -7.63 19.96
CA PHE A 185 0.15 -7.49 20.99
C PHE A 185 0.76 -6.89 22.25
N ALA A 186 0.01 -5.98 22.85
CA ALA A 186 0.25 -5.46 24.19
C ALA A 186 -0.96 -5.73 25.08
N GLY A 187 -0.73 -5.91 26.38
CA GLY A 187 -1.78 -6.30 27.31
C GLY A 187 -1.61 -5.62 28.66
N LEU A 188 -2.69 -5.02 29.15
CA LEU A 188 -2.80 -4.51 30.51
C LEU A 188 -3.45 -5.57 31.39
N PHE A 189 -2.77 -5.87 32.49
CA PHE A 189 -3.22 -6.82 33.48
C PHE A 189 -3.44 -6.13 34.81
N GLU A 190 -4.50 -6.50 35.49
CA GLU A 190 -4.80 -6.07 36.85
C GLU A 190 -4.80 -7.27 37.79
N GLU A 191 -4.35 -7.09 39.03
CA GLU A 191 -4.44 -8.13 40.05
C GLU A 191 -5.92 -8.48 40.31
N GLY A 192 -6.25 -9.76 40.26
CA GLY A 192 -7.64 -10.20 40.46
C GLY A 192 -7.88 -11.69 40.23
N GLY A 193 -8.99 -12.17 40.80
CA GLY A 193 -9.47 -13.55 40.69
C GLY A 193 -10.58 -13.74 39.64
N GLY A 194 -11.36 -14.81 39.82
CA GLY A 194 -12.51 -15.16 38.99
C GLY A 194 -12.14 -15.75 37.63
N GLY A 195 -13.17 -16.21 36.91
CA GLY A 195 -13.10 -16.73 35.56
C GLY A 195 -12.56 -15.71 34.55
N TYR A 196 -11.88 -16.22 33.53
CA TYR A 196 -11.25 -15.43 32.48
C TYR A 196 -11.20 -16.22 31.17
N ALA A 197 -11.28 -15.52 30.04
CA ALA A 197 -11.07 -16.13 28.73
C ALA A 197 -10.46 -15.11 27.75
N LEU A 198 -9.75 -15.65 26.76
CA LEU A 198 -9.17 -14.93 25.64
C LEU A 198 -9.45 -15.76 24.39
N LEU A 199 -10.09 -15.15 23.39
CA LEU A 199 -10.42 -15.80 22.13
C LEU A 199 -9.98 -14.91 20.98
N MET A 200 -9.27 -15.49 20.03
CA MET A 200 -9.05 -14.92 18.70
C MET A 200 -9.65 -15.90 17.69
N GLU A 201 -10.57 -15.42 16.87
CA GLU A 201 -11.28 -16.23 15.88
C GLU A 201 -11.51 -15.40 14.61
N ALA A 202 -11.40 -16.03 13.45
CA ALA A 202 -11.60 -15.38 12.15
C ALA A 202 -13.06 -15.46 11.71
N ASP A 203 -13.77 -16.51 12.12
CA ASP A 203 -15.20 -16.67 11.87
C ASP A 203 -16.03 -15.87 12.89
N TRP A 204 -16.63 -14.77 12.42
CA TRP A 204 -17.49 -13.93 13.24
C TRP A 204 -18.61 -14.71 13.94
N ASN A 205 -19.24 -15.67 13.26
CA ASN A 205 -20.36 -16.41 13.84
C ASN A 205 -19.90 -17.27 15.01
N LYS A 206 -18.73 -17.92 14.90
CA LYS A 206 -18.15 -18.69 16.01
C LYS A 206 -17.76 -17.78 17.17
N TRP A 207 -17.12 -16.66 16.87
CA TRP A 207 -16.75 -15.69 17.89
C TRP A 207 -17.99 -15.15 18.64
N TYR A 208 -19.03 -14.77 17.89
CA TYR A 208 -20.25 -14.21 18.45
C TYR A 208 -21.10 -15.26 19.19
N GLN A 209 -21.09 -16.51 18.72
CA GLN A 209 -21.66 -17.65 19.47
C GLN A 209 -20.98 -17.84 20.81
N TYR A 210 -19.65 -17.69 20.90
CA TYR A 210 -18.94 -17.74 22.18
C TYR A 210 -19.42 -16.61 23.11
N TYR A 211 -19.56 -15.38 22.62
CA TYR A 211 -20.12 -14.28 23.40
C TYR A 211 -21.52 -14.61 23.94
N GLN A 212 -22.43 -15.10 23.10
CA GLN A 212 -23.81 -15.42 23.50
C GLN A 212 -23.91 -16.61 24.47
N ALA A 213 -23.04 -17.61 24.32
CA ALA A 213 -23.07 -18.82 25.14
C ALA A 213 -22.54 -18.59 26.57
N ASN A 214 -21.91 -17.45 26.86
CA ASN A 214 -21.24 -17.17 28.13
C ASN A 214 -21.79 -15.91 28.84
N PRO A 215 -23.09 -15.86 29.21
CA PRO A 215 -23.69 -14.67 29.83
C PRO A 215 -23.13 -14.32 31.22
N GLY A 216 -22.43 -15.24 31.89
CA GLY A 216 -21.69 -15.00 33.14
C GLY A 216 -20.30 -14.39 32.93
N MET A 217 -19.91 -14.11 31.69
CA MET A 217 -18.60 -13.59 31.32
C MET A 217 -18.78 -12.26 30.57
N GLN A 218 -18.33 -11.16 31.16
CA GLN A 218 -18.29 -9.85 30.51
C GLN A 218 -17.16 -9.79 29.50
N LEU A 219 -17.46 -9.38 28.27
CA LEU A 219 -16.46 -8.89 27.33
C LEU A 219 -15.93 -7.53 27.82
N VAL A 220 -14.70 -7.49 28.32
CA VAL A 220 -14.07 -6.28 28.90
C VAL A 220 -13.16 -5.53 27.93
N ASP A 221 -12.74 -6.22 26.86
CA ASP A 221 -12.06 -5.62 25.73
C ASP A 221 -12.31 -6.38 24.43
N PHE A 222 -12.25 -5.67 23.32
CA PHE A 222 -12.54 -6.19 21.99
C PHE A 222 -11.64 -5.51 20.97
N GLN A 223 -11.04 -6.29 20.07
CA GLN A 223 -10.18 -5.81 19.00
C GLN A 223 -10.56 -6.47 17.68
N VAL A 224 -10.45 -5.71 16.60
CA VAL A 224 -10.62 -6.17 15.22
C VAL A 224 -9.40 -5.72 14.44
N TYR A 225 -8.71 -6.65 13.80
CA TYR A 225 -7.66 -6.29 12.86
C TYR A 225 -7.68 -7.20 11.65
N ASP A 226 -7.22 -6.66 10.53
CA ASP A 226 -7.11 -7.37 9.27
C ASP A 226 -5.66 -7.76 9.04
N ASP A 227 -5.36 -9.06 9.05
CA ASP A 227 -4.02 -9.56 8.76
C ASP A 227 -3.73 -9.44 7.26
N ASN A 228 -3.01 -8.38 6.90
CA ASN A 228 -2.63 -8.06 5.52
C ASN A 228 -3.84 -8.05 4.56
N ASN A 229 -5.00 -7.59 5.04
CA ASN A 229 -6.30 -7.64 4.34
C ASN A 229 -6.82 -9.05 3.95
N THR A 230 -6.10 -10.12 4.30
CA THR A 230 -6.45 -11.51 3.95
C THR A 230 -7.47 -12.08 4.91
N THR A 231 -7.18 -12.04 6.22
CA THR A 231 -8.02 -12.60 7.27
C THR A 231 -8.40 -11.51 8.26
N ARG A 232 -9.69 -11.36 8.52
CA ARG A 232 -10.15 -10.53 9.64
C ARG A 232 -10.13 -11.36 10.91
N TRP A 233 -9.49 -10.85 11.95
CA TRP A 233 -9.45 -11.48 13.27
C TRP A 233 -10.28 -10.67 14.26
N TYR A 234 -11.13 -11.39 15.00
CA TYR A 234 -11.89 -10.87 16.13
C TYR A 234 -11.26 -11.37 17.42
N ILE A 235 -10.82 -10.45 18.28
CA ILE A 235 -10.23 -10.79 19.57
C ILE A 235 -11.14 -10.27 20.67
N GLY A 236 -11.47 -11.15 21.62
CA GLY A 236 -12.18 -10.77 22.83
C GLY A 236 -11.41 -11.12 24.09
N VAL A 237 -11.56 -10.27 25.10
CA VAL A 237 -11.08 -10.52 26.46
C VAL A 237 -12.29 -10.59 27.38
N TRP A 238 -12.47 -11.71 28.09
CA TRP A 238 -13.59 -11.92 28.99
C TRP A 238 -13.18 -12.05 30.45
N ARG A 239 -14.05 -11.53 31.32
CA ARG A 239 -13.93 -11.63 32.78
C ARG A 239 -15.26 -12.09 33.36
N GLU A 240 -15.20 -12.98 34.34
CA GLU A 240 -16.39 -13.39 35.10
C GLU A 240 -17.09 -12.15 35.68
N THR A 241 -18.42 -12.10 35.52
CA THR A 241 -19.23 -10.99 36.00
C THR A 241 -20.60 -11.48 36.46
N THR A 242 -21.20 -10.71 37.35
CA THR A 242 -22.63 -10.75 37.65
C THR A 242 -23.34 -9.47 37.22
N VAL A 243 -22.58 -8.50 36.69
CA VAL A 243 -23.09 -7.19 36.28
C VAL A 243 -23.67 -7.29 34.87
N SER A 244 -24.83 -6.67 34.67
CA SER A 244 -25.42 -6.54 33.34
C SER A 244 -24.48 -5.75 32.42
N HIS A 245 -24.25 -6.31 31.25
CA HIS A 245 -23.36 -5.79 30.22
C HIS A 245 -23.99 -6.00 28.84
N GLN A 246 -23.57 -5.19 27.86
CA GLN A 246 -24.06 -5.24 26.50
C GLN A 246 -22.90 -5.04 25.51
N PHE A 247 -22.99 -5.69 24.35
CA PHE A 247 -22.06 -5.54 23.26
C PHE A 247 -22.80 -5.00 22.04
N VAL A 248 -22.38 -3.84 21.55
CA VAL A 248 -22.84 -3.25 20.30
C VAL A 248 -21.72 -3.40 19.28
N PHE A 249 -22.05 -3.83 18.07
CA PHE A 249 -21.08 -4.07 16.99
C PHE A 249 -21.70 -3.75 15.64
N GLY A 250 -20.86 -3.47 14.64
CA GLY A 250 -21.28 -3.41 13.25
C GLY A 250 -22.06 -2.15 12.88
N GLN A 251 -21.93 -1.09 13.66
CA GLN A 251 -22.73 0.12 13.48
C GLN A 251 -21.93 1.17 12.71
N ASP A 252 -22.54 1.88 11.77
CA ASP A 252 -22.01 3.18 11.33
C ASP A 252 -22.02 4.18 12.50
N TRP A 253 -21.33 5.31 12.37
CA TRP A 253 -21.21 6.29 13.46
C TRP A 253 -22.57 6.78 13.98
N GLY A 254 -23.51 7.12 13.11
CA GLY A 254 -24.83 7.62 13.51
C GLY A 254 -25.62 6.57 14.26
N SER A 255 -25.64 5.34 13.75
CA SER A 255 -26.28 4.19 14.41
C SER A 255 -25.61 3.84 15.74
N PHE A 256 -24.29 3.94 15.82
CA PHE A 256 -23.52 3.71 17.05
C PHE A 256 -23.85 4.73 18.13
N VAL A 257 -23.87 6.02 17.77
CA VAL A 257 -24.26 7.11 18.68
C VAL A 257 -25.68 6.91 19.18
N ASN A 258 -26.63 6.52 18.31
CA ASN A 258 -28.01 6.24 18.73
C ASN A 258 -28.09 5.08 19.73
N GLN A 259 -27.35 3.98 19.50
CA GLN A 259 -27.28 2.86 20.43
C GLN A 259 -26.64 3.27 21.76
N TRP A 260 -25.54 4.03 21.70
CA TRP A 260 -24.86 4.57 22.87
C TRP A 260 -25.80 5.44 23.72
N THR A 261 -26.53 6.37 23.11
CA THR A 261 -27.52 7.21 23.80
C THR A 261 -28.64 6.36 24.42
N THR A 262 -29.18 5.40 23.68
CA THR A 262 -30.26 4.53 24.16
C THR A 262 -29.83 3.71 25.37
N LEU A 263 -28.68 3.04 25.27
CA LEU A 263 -28.11 2.24 26.35
C LEU A 263 -27.76 3.12 27.56
N SER A 264 -27.23 4.33 27.33
CA SER A 264 -26.82 5.24 28.39
C SER A 264 -28.00 5.82 29.17
N ASN A 265 -29.10 6.11 28.49
CA ASN A 265 -30.39 6.46 29.12
C ASN A 265 -30.99 5.30 29.93
N ASN A 266 -30.66 4.06 29.58
CA ASN A 266 -31.08 2.85 30.31
C ASN A 266 -30.07 2.41 31.39
N GLY A 267 -29.16 3.31 31.83
CA GLY A 267 -28.23 3.04 32.93
C GLY A 267 -27.04 2.15 32.56
N GLN A 268 -26.72 2.02 31.27
CA GLN A 268 -25.47 1.43 30.82
C GLN A 268 -24.42 2.51 30.54
N ARG A 269 -23.14 2.20 30.59
CA ARG A 269 -22.05 3.16 30.30
C ARG A 269 -21.02 2.51 29.39
N LEU A 270 -20.60 3.25 28.37
CA LEU A 270 -19.61 2.82 27.39
C LEU A 270 -18.22 2.74 28.05
N GLN A 271 -17.73 1.52 28.20
CA GLN A 271 -16.44 1.19 28.83
C GLN A 271 -15.29 1.12 27.82
N LYS A 272 -15.60 0.75 26.57
CA LYS A 272 -14.65 0.68 25.46
C LYS A 272 -15.39 1.02 24.18
N ALA A 273 -14.80 1.87 23.36
CA ALA A 273 -15.21 2.09 21.98
C ALA A 273 -14.08 1.60 21.06
N LEU A 274 -14.46 1.00 19.93
CA LEU A 274 -13.53 0.54 18.91
C LEU A 274 -14.03 0.98 17.54
N GLN A 275 -13.11 1.44 16.70
CA GLN A 275 -13.35 1.65 15.28
C GLN A 275 -12.71 0.49 14.49
N TYR A 276 -13.33 0.11 13.38
CA TYR A 276 -12.72 -0.80 12.41
C TYR A 276 -13.35 -0.61 11.02
N ALA A 277 -12.62 -0.92 9.96
CA ALA A 277 -13.17 -0.82 8.61
C ALA A 277 -14.36 -1.78 8.44
N ASN A 278 -15.47 -1.35 7.84
CA ASN A 278 -16.43 -2.27 7.24
C ASN A 278 -15.67 -2.96 6.12
N LYS A 279 -15.36 -4.25 6.24
CA LYS A 279 -14.92 -4.98 5.06
C LYS A 279 -16.18 -5.05 4.19
N ILE A 280 -16.27 -4.21 3.16
CA ILE A 280 -16.92 -4.70 1.95
C ILE A 280 -16.04 -5.90 1.62
N GLU A 281 -16.52 -7.12 1.88
CA GLU A 281 -15.92 -8.31 1.29
C GLU A 281 -16.03 -8.12 -0.21
N VAL A 282 -15.06 -7.43 -0.80
CA VAL A 282 -14.82 -7.52 -2.23
C VAL A 282 -14.18 -8.89 -2.37
N PRO A 283 -14.79 -9.85 -3.07
CA PRO A 283 -14.21 -11.18 -3.14
C PRO A 283 -12.79 -11.12 -3.66
N GLU A 284 -11.95 -12.08 -3.28
CA GLU A 284 -10.59 -12.09 -3.78
C GLU A 284 -10.61 -12.21 -5.31
N PRO A 285 -9.82 -11.41 -6.03
CA PRO A 285 -9.75 -11.54 -7.48
C PRO A 285 -9.24 -12.94 -7.87
N GLN A 286 -9.82 -13.52 -8.94
CA GLN A 286 -9.52 -14.87 -9.41
C GLN A 286 -8.25 -14.94 -10.28
N TRP A 287 -7.11 -14.55 -9.73
CA TRP A 287 -5.81 -14.48 -10.42
C TRP A 287 -5.43 -15.79 -11.12
N ASP A 288 -5.34 -16.88 -10.35
CA ASP A 288 -4.84 -18.15 -10.86
C ASP A 288 -5.75 -18.74 -11.94
N GLN A 289 -7.07 -18.70 -11.75
CA GLN A 289 -8.04 -19.22 -12.70
C GLN A 289 -7.99 -18.46 -14.03
N ILE A 290 -7.95 -17.13 -13.98
CA ILE A 290 -7.92 -16.28 -15.18
C ILE A 290 -6.58 -16.41 -15.90
N PHE A 291 -5.46 -16.45 -15.17
CA PHE A 291 -4.13 -16.63 -15.78
C PHE A 291 -3.95 -18.03 -16.37
N GLN A 292 -4.37 -19.09 -15.67
CA GLN A 292 -4.29 -20.45 -16.20
C GLN A 292 -5.02 -20.56 -17.55
N LYS A 293 -6.22 -19.97 -17.65
CA LYS A 293 -6.99 -19.95 -18.90
C LYS A 293 -6.35 -19.04 -19.96
N GLY A 294 -5.95 -17.83 -19.58
CA GLY A 294 -5.42 -16.82 -20.49
C GLY A 294 -4.03 -17.12 -21.06
N LEU A 295 -3.23 -17.92 -20.33
CA LEU A 295 -1.86 -18.26 -20.68
C LEU A 295 -1.70 -19.68 -21.21
N ALA A 296 -2.80 -20.43 -21.40
CA ALA A 296 -2.77 -21.82 -21.84
C ALA A 296 -2.09 -22.04 -23.21
N GLN A 297 -2.03 -21.01 -24.07
CA GLN A 297 -1.39 -21.05 -25.38
C GLN A 297 0.02 -20.46 -25.38
N SER A 298 0.52 -20.00 -24.23
CA SER A 298 1.87 -19.47 -24.11
C SER A 298 2.90 -20.58 -23.96
N MET A 299 4.10 -20.40 -24.52
CA MET A 299 5.19 -21.36 -24.30
C MET A 299 5.57 -21.40 -22.81
N GLY A 300 5.68 -20.23 -22.21
CA GLY A 300 5.85 -20.08 -20.78
C GLY A 300 5.69 -18.65 -20.30
N TYR A 301 5.65 -18.53 -18.99
CA TYR A 301 5.35 -17.27 -18.32
C TYR A 301 5.90 -17.29 -16.89
N SER A 302 5.94 -16.10 -16.30
CA SER A 302 6.08 -15.87 -14.87
C SER A 302 5.24 -14.67 -14.47
N TYR A 303 4.44 -14.82 -13.43
CA TYR A 303 3.64 -13.73 -12.87
C TYR A 303 3.80 -13.65 -11.37
N PHE A 304 3.69 -12.43 -10.86
CA PHE A 304 3.58 -12.13 -9.43
C PHE A 304 2.38 -11.20 -9.24
N VAL A 305 1.56 -11.51 -8.24
CA VAL A 305 0.51 -10.62 -7.74
C VAL A 305 0.90 -10.20 -6.34
N MET A 306 0.82 -8.90 -6.08
CA MET A 306 1.15 -8.32 -4.79
C MET A 306 -0.06 -7.59 -4.23
N HIS A 307 -0.15 -7.56 -2.90
CA HIS A 307 -1.11 -6.76 -2.16
C HIS A 307 -0.39 -6.06 -1.02
N SER A 308 -0.49 -4.73 -0.97
CA SER A 308 0.22 -3.89 0.01
C SER A 308 1.74 -4.13 0.02
N GLY A 309 2.32 -4.39 -1.17
CA GLY A 309 3.74 -4.64 -1.34
C GLY A 309 4.22 -6.06 -1.00
N GLN A 310 3.33 -6.96 -0.60
CA GLN A 310 3.63 -8.36 -0.32
C GLN A 310 3.13 -9.28 -1.44
N VAL A 311 3.89 -10.32 -1.79
CA VAL A 311 3.50 -11.30 -2.82
C VAL A 311 2.41 -12.20 -2.27
N ILE A 312 1.26 -12.26 -2.96
CA ILE A 312 0.10 -13.07 -2.56
C ILE A 312 -0.21 -14.21 -3.55
N ALA A 313 0.25 -14.10 -4.81
CA ALA A 313 0.17 -15.17 -5.79
C ALA A 313 1.36 -15.12 -6.75
N GLN A 314 1.77 -16.28 -7.26
CA GLN A 314 2.81 -16.40 -8.27
C GLN A 314 2.58 -17.67 -9.09
N GLY A 315 3.04 -17.66 -10.34
CA GLY A 315 3.02 -18.84 -11.19
C GLY A 315 4.10 -18.78 -12.25
N ILE A 316 4.58 -19.96 -12.65
CA ILE A 316 5.74 -20.15 -13.54
C ILE A 316 5.48 -21.29 -14.53
N ASN A 317 6.10 -21.21 -15.71
CA ASN A 317 6.12 -22.28 -16.72
C ASN A 317 7.49 -22.33 -17.44
N HIS A 318 7.61 -22.69 -18.72
CA HIS A 318 8.90 -22.91 -19.40
C HIS A 318 9.66 -21.62 -19.77
N ALA A 319 10.94 -21.53 -19.40
CA ALA A 319 11.86 -20.47 -19.84
C ALA A 319 12.57 -20.85 -21.14
N ARG A 320 12.84 -22.15 -21.31
CA ARG A 320 13.35 -22.78 -22.53
C ARG A 320 12.54 -24.06 -22.80
N ALA A 321 12.07 -24.22 -24.01
CA ALA A 321 11.32 -25.40 -24.46
C ALA A 321 12.24 -26.60 -24.71
N SER A 322 11.67 -27.80 -24.82
CA SER A 322 12.44 -29.05 -24.97
C SER A 322 13.32 -29.11 -26.23
N GLN A 323 12.95 -28.39 -27.29
CA GLN A 323 13.77 -28.30 -28.49
C GLN A 323 15.05 -27.47 -28.32
N ASP A 324 15.20 -26.74 -27.21
CA ASP A 324 16.33 -25.85 -26.92
C ASP A 324 17.08 -26.27 -25.65
N PRO A 325 17.76 -27.44 -25.66
CA PRO A 325 18.35 -28.02 -24.46
C PRO A 325 19.43 -27.11 -23.82
N PRO A 326 19.53 -27.10 -22.47
CA PRO A 326 18.64 -27.80 -21.55
C PRO A 326 17.26 -27.15 -21.50
N GLN A 327 16.21 -27.98 -21.41
CA GLN A 327 14.87 -27.48 -21.12
C GLN A 327 14.89 -26.88 -19.71
N GLU A 328 14.38 -25.66 -19.57
CA GLU A 328 14.41 -24.93 -18.31
C GLU A 328 13.02 -24.41 -17.96
N THR A 329 12.64 -24.55 -16.69
CA THR A 329 11.44 -23.92 -16.12
C THR A 329 11.84 -22.56 -15.56
N TRP A 330 10.96 -21.58 -15.64
CA TRP A 330 11.12 -20.32 -14.95
C TRP A 330 11.33 -20.56 -13.45
N THR A 331 12.36 -19.95 -12.93
CA THR A 331 12.57 -19.73 -11.50
C THR A 331 12.20 -18.28 -11.17
N ALA A 332 12.13 -17.97 -9.89
CA ALA A 332 11.90 -16.59 -9.45
C ALA A 332 13.00 -15.60 -9.89
N ASP A 333 14.18 -16.10 -10.29
CA ASP A 333 15.33 -15.31 -10.74
C ASP A 333 15.59 -15.48 -12.25
N THR A 334 14.73 -16.20 -12.96
CA THR A 334 14.83 -16.32 -14.43
C THR A 334 14.64 -14.96 -15.08
N ARG A 335 15.59 -14.60 -15.93
CA ARG A 335 15.70 -13.27 -16.52
C ARG A 335 15.06 -13.23 -17.90
N ILE A 336 14.27 -12.20 -18.17
CA ILE A 336 13.72 -11.88 -19.49
C ILE A 336 13.94 -10.40 -19.80
N ASN A 337 14.05 -10.06 -21.09
CA ASN A 337 14.01 -8.67 -21.53
C ASN A 337 12.61 -8.07 -21.29
N LEU A 338 12.56 -6.90 -20.67
CA LEU A 338 11.33 -6.22 -20.30
C LEU A 338 10.64 -5.51 -21.47
N ALA A 339 11.30 -5.41 -22.61
CA ALA A 339 10.90 -4.59 -23.73
C ALA A 339 10.50 -3.20 -23.20
N SER A 340 9.37 -2.68 -23.66
CA SER A 340 8.96 -1.31 -23.33
C SER A 340 8.55 -1.07 -21.88
N VAL A 341 8.39 -2.09 -21.03
CA VAL A 341 8.31 -1.87 -19.57
C VAL A 341 9.57 -1.17 -19.04
N SER A 342 10.70 -1.28 -19.74
CA SER A 342 11.94 -0.51 -19.49
C SER A 342 11.70 1.00 -19.32
N LYS A 343 10.72 1.55 -20.04
CA LYS A 343 10.37 2.97 -20.01
C LYS A 343 9.87 3.44 -18.65
N SER A 344 9.13 2.60 -17.93
CA SER A 344 8.67 2.93 -16.58
C SER A 344 9.82 3.00 -15.58
N ILE A 345 10.89 2.22 -15.78
CA ILE A 345 12.11 2.32 -14.99
C ILE A 345 12.82 3.65 -15.29
N THR A 346 12.96 3.99 -16.57
CA THR A 346 13.54 5.27 -17.01
C THR A 346 12.75 6.46 -16.48
N ALA A 347 11.43 6.40 -16.46
CA ALA A 347 10.58 7.47 -15.94
C ALA A 347 10.89 7.77 -14.46
N VAL A 348 11.01 6.74 -13.62
CA VAL A 348 11.43 6.90 -12.22
C VAL A 348 12.82 7.53 -12.13
N ALA A 349 13.76 7.07 -12.96
CA ALA A 349 15.12 7.60 -12.97
C ALA A 349 15.20 9.07 -13.39
N VAL A 350 14.44 9.45 -14.43
CA VAL A 350 14.36 10.84 -14.90
C VAL A 350 13.76 11.72 -13.82
N LEU A 351 12.61 11.36 -13.23
CA LEU A 351 12.00 12.18 -12.18
C LEU A 351 12.91 12.32 -10.96
N LYS A 352 13.67 11.27 -10.62
CA LYS A 352 14.69 11.32 -9.57
C LYS A 352 15.83 12.29 -9.94
N LEU A 353 16.34 12.20 -11.17
CA LEU A 353 17.36 13.11 -11.70
C LEU A 353 16.91 14.57 -11.64
N LEU A 354 15.70 14.86 -12.13
CA LEU A 354 15.17 16.23 -12.13
C LEU A 354 15.07 16.80 -10.72
N SER A 355 14.58 16.00 -9.77
CA SER A 355 14.54 16.39 -8.36
C SER A 355 15.93 16.65 -7.77
N ASP A 356 16.93 15.83 -8.10
CA ASP A 356 18.28 15.94 -7.54
C ASP A 356 19.05 17.14 -8.10
N TYR A 357 18.75 17.56 -9.32
CA TYR A 357 19.47 18.61 -10.05
C TYR A 357 18.66 19.91 -10.22
N GLY A 358 17.44 19.99 -9.65
CA GLY A 358 16.63 21.20 -9.66
C GLY A 358 16.00 21.53 -11.02
N HIS A 359 15.65 20.50 -11.79
CA HIS A 359 14.96 20.63 -13.08
C HIS A 359 13.48 20.27 -12.97
N SER A 360 12.70 20.70 -13.97
CA SER A 360 11.28 20.37 -14.12
C SER A 360 11.04 19.47 -15.33
N VAL A 361 9.97 18.67 -15.28
CA VAL A 361 9.49 17.94 -16.48
C VAL A 361 9.06 18.91 -17.58
N ASP A 362 8.71 20.14 -17.25
CA ASP A 362 8.31 21.16 -18.22
C ASP A 362 9.49 21.90 -18.85
N ASP A 363 10.72 21.60 -18.43
CA ASP A 363 11.93 22.16 -19.06
C ASP A 363 12.12 21.55 -20.46
N PRO A 364 12.56 22.36 -21.46
CA PRO A 364 13.05 21.83 -22.73
C PRO A 364 14.23 20.88 -22.51
N PHE A 365 14.25 19.73 -23.19
CA PHE A 365 15.34 18.76 -23.00
C PHE A 365 16.66 19.25 -23.63
N TYR A 366 16.57 20.03 -24.71
CA TYR A 366 17.72 20.35 -25.56
C TYR A 366 18.86 21.09 -24.84
N PRO A 367 18.60 22.13 -24.01
CA PRO A 367 19.66 22.77 -23.21
C PRO A 367 20.49 21.79 -22.37
N LEU A 368 19.89 20.69 -21.89
CA LEU A 368 20.56 19.70 -21.04
C LEU A 368 21.52 18.80 -21.81
N VAL A 369 21.33 18.67 -23.13
CA VAL A 369 22.11 17.75 -23.99
C VAL A 369 22.91 18.49 -25.08
N LYS A 370 22.84 19.82 -25.12
CA LYS A 370 23.43 20.66 -26.17
C LYS A 370 24.94 20.47 -26.35
N SER A 371 25.66 20.13 -25.27
CA SER A 371 27.11 19.87 -25.34
C SER A 371 27.46 18.68 -26.23
N GLN A 372 26.55 17.70 -26.34
CA GLN A 372 26.72 16.51 -27.17
C GLN A 372 26.04 16.62 -28.53
N PHE A 373 25.01 17.48 -28.63
CA PHE A 373 24.26 17.70 -29.88
C PHE A 373 24.27 19.20 -30.26
N PRO A 374 25.34 19.70 -30.91
CA PRO A 374 25.50 21.13 -31.21
C PRO A 374 24.39 21.73 -32.10
N SER A 375 23.68 20.90 -32.85
CA SER A 375 22.55 21.30 -33.69
C SER A 375 21.47 20.23 -33.71
N VAL A 376 20.21 20.67 -33.78
CA VAL A 376 19.02 19.82 -33.95
C VAL A 376 18.13 20.39 -35.05
N GLY A 377 17.24 19.57 -35.58
CA GLY A 377 16.28 20.00 -36.58
C GLY A 377 15.26 21.00 -36.04
N PRO A 378 14.51 21.70 -36.91
CA PRO A 378 13.60 22.76 -36.49
C PRO A 378 12.56 22.29 -35.46
N GLY A 379 12.38 23.08 -34.39
CA GLY A 379 11.38 22.86 -33.34
C GLY A 379 11.71 21.78 -32.32
N VAL A 380 12.75 20.97 -32.54
CA VAL A 380 13.22 19.95 -31.58
C VAL A 380 13.66 20.60 -30.25
N ASP A 381 14.23 21.80 -30.31
CA ASP A 381 14.67 22.57 -29.15
C ASP A 381 13.52 23.04 -28.24
N LYS A 382 12.26 22.91 -28.68
CA LYS A 382 11.05 23.27 -27.92
C LYS A 382 10.40 22.10 -27.21
N VAL A 383 10.80 20.86 -27.50
CA VAL A 383 10.25 19.66 -26.88
C VAL A 383 10.69 19.60 -25.41
N THR A 384 9.74 19.38 -24.50
CA THR A 384 10.02 19.26 -23.07
C THR A 384 10.26 17.82 -22.65
N ILE A 385 10.83 17.64 -21.45
CA ILE A 385 11.02 16.32 -20.85
C ILE A 385 9.68 15.60 -20.64
N ARG A 386 8.63 16.33 -20.27
CA ARG A 386 7.24 15.86 -20.18
C ARG A 386 6.79 15.31 -21.52
N ASN A 387 7.01 16.05 -22.61
CA ASN A 387 6.60 15.60 -23.93
C ASN A 387 7.27 14.27 -24.35
N LEU A 388 8.53 14.06 -23.97
CA LEU A 388 9.23 12.79 -24.19
C LEU A 388 8.60 11.65 -23.36
N LEU A 389 8.35 11.89 -22.07
CA LEU A 389 7.76 10.91 -21.14
C LEU A 389 6.31 10.52 -21.51
N GLU A 390 5.55 11.45 -22.07
CA GLU A 390 4.15 11.26 -22.48
C GLU A 390 3.96 10.68 -23.89
N MET A 391 5.05 10.43 -24.64
CA MET A 391 4.99 10.11 -26.08
C MET A 391 4.33 11.20 -26.94
N LYS A 392 4.49 12.47 -26.54
CA LYS A 392 3.92 13.66 -27.20
C LYS A 392 4.98 14.64 -27.69
N SER A 393 6.14 14.13 -28.09
CA SER A 393 7.26 14.97 -28.55
C SER A 393 7.02 15.63 -29.91
N GLY A 394 6.09 15.12 -30.71
CA GLY A 394 5.90 15.54 -32.09
C GLY A 394 6.95 15.00 -33.07
N MET A 395 7.93 14.21 -32.60
CA MET A 395 8.86 13.46 -33.44
C MET A 395 8.19 12.15 -33.87
N VAL A 396 7.49 12.17 -35.00
CA VAL A 396 6.58 11.09 -35.42
C VAL A 396 7.27 9.86 -36.02
N VAL A 397 8.51 9.99 -36.50
CA VAL A 397 9.27 8.87 -37.09
C VAL A 397 10.13 8.24 -36.00
N ASP A 398 9.82 7.00 -35.60
CA ASP A 398 10.64 6.29 -34.62
C ASP A 398 11.98 5.80 -35.21
N GLY A 399 12.95 5.56 -34.32
CA GLY A 399 14.30 5.09 -34.64
C GLY A 399 14.56 3.64 -34.22
N THR A 400 15.84 3.26 -34.22
CA THR A 400 16.28 1.88 -33.89
C THR A 400 16.54 1.71 -32.39
N LEU A 401 16.30 0.50 -31.87
CA LEU A 401 16.71 0.07 -30.53
C LEU A 401 18.13 -0.54 -30.49
N TYR A 402 18.70 -0.83 -31.67
CA TYR A 402 20.00 -1.49 -31.84
C TYR A 402 21.01 -0.62 -32.61
N PRO A 403 21.21 0.66 -32.24
CA PRO A 403 22.31 1.41 -32.81
C PRO A 403 23.64 0.84 -32.30
N GLY A 404 24.70 0.93 -33.10
CA GLY A 404 26.05 0.59 -32.62
C GLY A 404 26.55 1.54 -31.52
N ASN A 405 26.05 2.78 -31.50
CA ASN A 405 26.34 3.79 -30.49
C ASN A 405 25.18 4.79 -30.42
N ILE A 406 24.62 5.04 -29.23
CA ILE A 406 23.44 5.89 -29.06
C ILE A 406 23.71 7.35 -29.45
N TRP A 407 24.92 7.88 -29.20
CA TRP A 407 25.26 9.28 -29.46
C TRP A 407 25.32 9.56 -30.96
N THR A 408 25.94 8.66 -31.73
CA THR A 408 25.99 8.76 -33.20
C THR A 408 24.59 8.68 -33.79
N PHE A 409 23.77 7.75 -33.28
CA PHE A 409 22.38 7.60 -33.69
C PHE A 409 21.54 8.84 -33.37
N LEU A 410 21.57 9.33 -32.12
CA LEU A 410 20.78 10.49 -31.68
C LEU A 410 21.22 11.77 -32.41
N THR A 411 22.51 11.93 -32.72
CA THR A 411 22.99 13.06 -33.52
C THR A 411 22.30 13.10 -34.88
N ALA A 412 22.33 11.98 -35.62
CA ALA A 412 21.68 11.88 -36.93
C ALA A 412 20.15 12.00 -36.83
N TYR A 413 19.55 11.33 -35.84
CA TYR A 413 18.12 11.34 -35.61
C TYR A 413 17.59 12.75 -35.33
N LEU A 414 18.15 13.45 -34.34
CA LEU A 414 17.68 14.77 -33.90
C LEU A 414 17.88 15.84 -34.97
N GLN A 415 18.94 15.74 -35.78
CA GLN A 415 19.16 16.64 -36.91
C GLN A 415 18.14 16.45 -38.04
N ALA A 416 17.67 15.21 -38.25
CA ALA A 416 16.72 14.87 -39.30
C ALA A 416 15.25 15.21 -38.96
N GLN A 417 14.94 15.52 -37.69
CA GLN A 417 13.57 15.83 -37.27
C GLN A 417 13.12 17.22 -37.72
N ASN A 418 11.80 17.36 -37.89
CA ASN A 418 11.14 18.65 -38.07
C ASN A 418 9.85 18.64 -37.24
N VAL A 419 9.85 19.38 -36.14
CA VAL A 419 8.75 19.39 -35.16
C VAL A 419 7.99 20.72 -35.30
N PRO A 420 6.75 20.72 -35.83
CA PRO A 420 5.94 21.93 -35.92
C PRO A 420 5.73 22.55 -34.53
N PRO A 421 5.67 23.89 -34.38
CA PRO A 421 5.45 24.53 -33.07
C PRO A 421 4.19 24.08 -32.34
N SER A 422 3.17 23.63 -33.07
CA SER A 422 1.92 23.11 -32.51
C SER A 422 1.99 21.65 -32.06
N ALA A 423 3.07 20.92 -32.36
CA ALA A 423 3.16 19.47 -32.16
C ALA A 423 3.54 19.04 -30.72
N PRO A 424 4.52 19.66 -30.04
CA PRO A 424 4.89 19.27 -28.68
C PRO A 424 3.69 19.34 -27.73
N GLY A 425 3.43 18.26 -27.00
CA GLY A 425 2.31 18.13 -26.07
C GLY A 425 0.94 17.88 -26.71
N ASN A 426 0.81 17.99 -28.04
CA ASN A 426 -0.47 17.88 -28.75
C ASN A 426 -0.52 16.71 -29.74
N VAL A 427 0.62 16.23 -30.24
CA VAL A 427 0.71 15.10 -31.17
C VAL A 427 1.26 13.88 -30.45
N GLU A 428 0.39 12.91 -30.18
CA GLU A 428 0.75 11.61 -29.60
C GLU A 428 1.28 10.68 -30.70
N ALA A 429 2.53 10.23 -30.55
CA ALA A 429 3.17 9.28 -31.44
C ALA A 429 4.15 8.43 -30.62
N TYR A 430 3.90 7.12 -30.61
CA TYR A 430 4.78 6.19 -29.91
C TYR A 430 6.17 6.19 -30.54
N SER A 431 7.19 6.50 -29.75
CA SER A 431 8.58 6.48 -30.19
C SER A 431 9.50 5.96 -29.09
N ASN A 432 10.21 4.87 -29.36
CA ASN A 432 11.31 4.41 -28.52
C ASN A 432 12.39 5.47 -28.35
N THR A 433 12.62 6.27 -29.39
CA THR A 433 13.66 7.29 -29.40
C THR A 433 13.43 8.39 -28.36
N ASN A 434 12.18 8.67 -27.98
CA ASN A 434 11.89 9.59 -26.86
C ASN A 434 12.60 9.14 -25.57
N PHE A 435 12.60 7.83 -25.28
CA PHE A 435 13.25 7.28 -24.09
C PHE A 435 14.76 7.08 -24.26
N THR A 436 15.25 6.89 -25.49
CA THR A 436 16.69 6.96 -25.78
C THR A 436 17.24 8.38 -25.56
N ILE A 437 16.47 9.43 -25.86
CA ILE A 437 16.83 10.82 -25.55
C ILE A 437 16.89 11.02 -24.03
N LEU A 438 15.93 10.48 -23.27
CA LEU A 438 15.93 10.56 -21.81
C LEU A 438 17.12 9.83 -21.17
N GLN A 439 17.58 8.72 -21.76
CA GLN A 439 18.84 8.08 -21.41
C GLN A 439 20.03 9.06 -21.59
N ALA A 440 20.13 9.73 -22.74
CA ALA A 440 21.17 10.73 -22.98
C ALA A 440 21.07 11.96 -22.07
N VAL A 441 19.86 12.37 -21.67
CA VAL A 441 19.65 13.45 -20.68
C VAL A 441 20.26 13.06 -19.33
N ILE A 442 20.03 11.83 -18.85
CA ILE A 442 20.64 11.34 -17.61
C ILE A 442 22.17 11.43 -17.70
N ASP A 443 22.76 10.95 -18.79
CA ASP A 443 24.22 11.02 -18.97
C ASP A 443 24.73 12.45 -18.98
N CYS A 444 24.09 13.35 -19.73
CA CYS A 444 24.57 14.73 -19.85
C CYS A 444 24.45 15.50 -18.53
N VAL A 445 23.32 15.38 -17.83
CA VAL A 445 23.09 16.09 -16.55
C VAL A 445 24.03 15.56 -15.45
N THR A 446 24.40 14.28 -15.51
CA THR A 446 25.36 13.68 -14.57
C THR A 446 26.83 13.91 -14.96
N GLY A 447 27.10 14.57 -16.08
CA GLY A 447 28.45 14.91 -16.53
C GLY A 447 29.15 13.85 -17.38
N HIS A 448 28.41 12.83 -17.82
CA HIS A 448 28.91 11.67 -18.59
C HIS A 448 28.39 11.62 -20.04
N GLY A 449 27.89 12.75 -20.55
CA GLY A 449 27.41 12.85 -21.94
C GLY A 449 28.51 12.52 -22.95
N GLY A 450 28.19 11.71 -23.96
CA GLY A 450 29.12 11.29 -25.01
C GLY A 450 29.98 10.06 -24.68
N GLU A 451 29.93 9.54 -23.46
CA GLU A 451 30.70 8.34 -23.05
C GLU A 451 30.16 7.05 -23.68
N ASN A 452 31.03 6.04 -23.81
CA ASN A 452 30.69 4.69 -24.28
C ASN A 452 31.51 3.61 -23.51
N PRO A 453 30.86 2.68 -22.79
CA PRO A 453 29.41 2.58 -22.58
C PRO A 453 28.87 3.81 -21.85
N ASP A 454 27.60 4.15 -22.11
CA ASP A 454 26.94 5.28 -21.48
C ASP A 454 26.64 5.03 -19.98
N TYR A 455 26.55 6.11 -19.20
CA TYR A 455 26.49 6.09 -17.74
C TYR A 455 25.10 5.76 -17.18
N TYR A 456 24.07 5.84 -18.02
CA TYR A 456 22.66 5.64 -17.66
C TYR A 456 22.43 4.36 -16.84
N VAL A 457 22.98 3.22 -17.25
CA VAL A 457 22.80 1.96 -16.52
C VAL A 457 23.36 2.06 -15.10
N THR A 458 24.52 2.71 -14.94
CA THR A 458 25.14 2.97 -13.65
C THR A 458 24.26 3.87 -12.78
N TYR A 459 23.78 4.98 -13.35
CA TYR A 459 22.91 5.91 -12.64
C TYR A 459 21.63 5.23 -12.14
N VAL A 460 20.90 4.54 -13.03
CA VAL A 460 19.66 3.85 -12.67
C VAL A 460 19.89 2.76 -11.63
N SER A 461 20.98 2.01 -11.77
CA SER A 461 21.35 0.97 -10.79
C SER A 461 21.54 1.57 -9.40
N GLN A 462 22.30 2.67 -9.29
CA GLN A 462 22.65 3.29 -8.01
C GLN A 462 21.51 4.11 -7.39
N LYS A 463 20.74 4.83 -8.21
CA LYS A 463 19.77 5.83 -7.74
C LYS A 463 18.33 5.31 -7.70
N VAL A 464 18.05 4.21 -8.41
CA VAL A 464 16.70 3.62 -8.47
C VAL A 464 16.71 2.19 -7.94
N LEU A 465 17.51 1.30 -8.54
CA LEU A 465 17.40 -0.14 -8.26
C LEU A 465 17.93 -0.50 -6.87
N THR A 466 19.14 -0.05 -6.50
CA THR A 466 19.73 -0.34 -5.18
C THR A 466 18.88 0.18 -4.01
N PRO A 467 18.35 1.42 -4.01
CA PRO A 467 17.45 1.90 -2.96
C PRO A 467 16.18 1.06 -2.79
N MET A 468 15.69 0.44 -3.86
CA MET A 468 14.52 -0.47 -3.84
C MET A 468 14.89 -1.91 -3.41
N GLY A 469 16.13 -2.17 -3.00
CA GLY A 469 16.59 -3.51 -2.58
C GLY A 469 16.68 -4.52 -3.72
N ILE A 470 16.84 -4.03 -4.96
CA ILE A 470 16.91 -4.86 -6.16
C ILE A 470 18.32 -5.45 -6.33
N ASN A 471 18.39 -6.73 -6.65
CA ASN A 471 19.63 -7.45 -6.95
C ASN A 471 20.12 -7.14 -8.37
N LEU A 472 21.19 -6.37 -8.49
CA LEU A 472 21.78 -5.97 -9.78
C LEU A 472 22.39 -7.14 -10.58
N GLY A 473 22.68 -8.27 -9.94
CA GLY A 473 23.09 -9.50 -10.64
C GLY A 473 21.95 -10.10 -11.49
N VAL A 474 20.70 -9.80 -11.14
CA VAL A 474 19.49 -10.29 -11.81
C VAL A 474 18.84 -9.18 -12.65
N PHE A 475 18.76 -7.95 -12.13
CA PHE A 475 18.20 -6.80 -12.82
C PHE A 475 19.32 -5.93 -13.41
N ASN A 476 19.60 -6.06 -14.71
CA ASN A 476 20.58 -5.24 -15.42
C ASN A 476 20.34 -5.20 -16.94
N ALA A 477 21.19 -4.50 -17.70
CA ALA A 477 21.07 -4.33 -19.14
C ALA A 477 21.78 -5.42 -19.99
N THR A 478 22.43 -6.38 -19.34
CA THR A 478 23.27 -7.38 -20.01
C THR A 478 22.54 -8.71 -20.15
N ALA A 479 22.32 -9.14 -21.39
CA ALA A 479 21.72 -10.44 -21.68
C ALA A 479 22.61 -11.58 -21.17
N ALA A 480 21.98 -12.65 -20.69
CA ALA A 480 22.70 -13.90 -20.41
C ALA A 480 23.22 -14.50 -21.73
N PRO A 481 24.27 -15.35 -21.68
CA PRO A 481 24.70 -16.13 -22.84
C PRO A 481 23.54 -16.90 -23.48
N THR A 482 23.55 -17.06 -24.80
CA THR A 482 22.44 -17.68 -25.56
C THR A 482 22.07 -19.10 -25.09
N ASN A 483 23.02 -19.84 -24.51
CA ASN A 483 22.79 -21.19 -23.98
C ASN A 483 22.12 -21.22 -22.60
N SER A 484 21.96 -20.09 -21.91
CA SER A 484 21.29 -19.97 -20.61
C SER A 484 20.24 -18.86 -20.53
N ALA A 485 20.11 -18.04 -21.57
CA ALA A 485 19.06 -17.03 -21.66
C ALA A 485 17.67 -17.64 -21.88
N THR A 486 16.65 -16.96 -21.36
CA THR A 486 15.26 -17.21 -21.75
C THR A 486 15.11 -16.97 -23.25
N LEU A 487 14.51 -17.94 -23.95
CA LEU A 487 14.21 -17.83 -25.37
C LEU A 487 12.74 -17.49 -25.58
N SER A 488 12.43 -16.88 -26.73
CA SER A 488 11.09 -16.45 -27.12
C SER A 488 10.54 -17.32 -28.23
N TYR A 489 9.24 -17.58 -28.19
CA TYR A 489 8.57 -18.53 -29.07
C TYR A 489 7.30 -17.92 -29.68
N SER A 490 6.70 -18.63 -30.64
CA SER A 490 5.42 -18.22 -31.22
C SER A 490 4.20 -18.66 -30.39
N GLY A 491 4.36 -19.66 -29.52
CA GLY A 491 3.31 -20.17 -28.62
C GLY A 491 3.63 -21.58 -28.11
N ALA A 492 2.70 -22.19 -27.37
CA ALA A 492 2.88 -23.50 -26.74
C ALA A 492 3.14 -24.67 -27.72
N SER A 493 2.74 -24.50 -28.99
CA SER A 493 2.94 -25.50 -30.05
C SER A 493 4.17 -25.24 -30.91
N ASP A 494 5.01 -24.26 -30.58
CA ASP A 494 6.22 -23.97 -31.34
C ASP A 494 7.26 -25.07 -31.15
N THR A 495 7.65 -25.72 -32.25
CA THR A 495 8.68 -26.77 -32.26
C THR A 495 10.01 -26.31 -32.87
N THR A 496 10.13 -25.02 -33.21
CA THR A 496 11.35 -24.44 -33.80
C THR A 496 12.27 -23.88 -32.72
N HIS A 497 13.54 -23.64 -33.08
CA HIS A 497 14.52 -23.03 -32.17
C HIS A 497 14.03 -21.65 -31.71
N GLY A 498 14.06 -21.40 -30.41
CA GLY A 498 13.57 -20.15 -29.84
C GLY A 498 14.42 -18.92 -30.23
N GLN A 499 13.77 -17.77 -30.33
CA GLN A 499 14.42 -16.49 -30.59
C GLN A 499 15.19 -16.01 -29.35
N PHE A 500 16.48 -15.73 -29.54
CA PHE A 500 17.31 -15.04 -28.54
C PHE A 500 17.26 -13.52 -28.71
N TRP A 501 17.14 -12.79 -27.59
CA TRP A 501 17.22 -11.33 -27.56
C TRP A 501 18.51 -10.90 -26.86
N GLY A 502 19.45 -10.34 -27.64
CA GLY A 502 20.69 -9.77 -27.09
C GLY A 502 20.47 -8.45 -26.36
N SER A 503 21.54 -7.94 -25.74
CA SER A 503 21.55 -6.62 -25.10
C SER A 503 21.20 -5.51 -26.10
N MET A 504 20.44 -4.51 -25.66
CA MET A 504 20.09 -3.34 -26.48
C MET A 504 20.92 -2.14 -26.03
N ALA A 505 21.41 -1.33 -26.99
CA ALA A 505 22.13 -0.10 -26.66
C ALA A 505 21.16 0.98 -26.12
N CYS A 506 19.94 1.04 -26.63
CA CYS A 506 18.87 1.93 -26.14
C CYS A 506 18.20 1.32 -24.89
N VAL A 507 18.95 1.18 -23.80
CA VAL A 507 18.49 0.52 -22.56
C VAL A 507 17.24 1.20 -22.00
N GLY A 508 17.19 2.53 -21.96
CA GLY A 508 16.04 3.25 -21.42
C GLY A 508 14.74 3.03 -22.19
N ALA A 509 14.84 2.74 -23.49
CA ALA A 509 13.67 2.46 -24.29
C ALA A 509 13.19 1.01 -24.17
N GLY A 510 14.10 0.04 -24.04
CA GLY A 510 13.72 -1.37 -24.11
C GLY A 510 14.73 -2.41 -23.58
N GLY A 511 15.88 -2.01 -23.07
CA GLY A 511 17.00 -2.92 -22.83
C GLY A 511 17.12 -3.47 -21.41
N TRP A 512 16.22 -3.14 -20.48
CA TRP A 512 16.29 -3.71 -19.13
C TRP A 512 15.91 -5.20 -19.14
N ILE A 513 16.68 -6.01 -18.42
CA ILE A 513 16.52 -7.46 -18.33
C ILE A 513 16.49 -7.86 -16.85
N THR A 514 15.43 -8.54 -16.43
CA THR A 514 15.22 -8.88 -15.01
C THR A 514 14.31 -10.09 -14.83
N SER A 515 14.08 -10.49 -13.58
CA SER A 515 13.11 -11.51 -13.19
C SER A 515 11.82 -10.92 -12.65
N ALA A 516 10.79 -11.76 -12.56
CA ALA A 516 9.52 -11.40 -11.94
C ALA A 516 9.68 -10.94 -10.48
N ARG A 517 10.54 -11.60 -9.70
CA ARG A 517 10.82 -11.25 -8.29
C ARG A 517 11.41 -9.85 -8.16
N GLU A 518 12.42 -9.53 -8.96
CA GLU A 518 13.08 -8.23 -8.87
C GLU A 518 12.20 -7.11 -9.43
N LEU A 519 11.35 -7.41 -10.42
CA LEU A 519 10.34 -6.47 -10.92
C LEU A 519 9.21 -6.22 -9.88
N ALA A 520 8.87 -7.21 -9.06
CA ALA A 520 7.95 -7.04 -7.94
C ALA A 520 8.49 -6.04 -6.91
N LYS A 521 9.79 -6.09 -6.59
CA LYS A 521 10.44 -5.10 -5.72
C LYS A 521 10.39 -3.69 -6.30
N PHE A 522 10.55 -3.55 -7.63
CA PHE A 522 10.40 -2.26 -8.31
C PHE A 522 8.98 -1.69 -8.13
N GLN A 523 7.93 -2.51 -8.32
CA GLN A 523 6.55 -2.06 -8.08
C GLN A 523 6.29 -1.72 -6.61
N ALA A 524 6.78 -2.53 -5.67
CA ALA A 524 6.70 -2.23 -4.24
C ALA A 524 7.42 -0.90 -3.91
N GLY A 525 8.57 -0.63 -4.52
CA GLY A 525 9.32 0.61 -4.35
C GLY A 525 8.56 1.84 -4.84
N ILE A 526 7.81 1.73 -5.94
CA ILE A 526 6.88 2.79 -6.40
C ILE A 526 5.75 2.98 -5.38
N ARG A 527 5.14 1.88 -4.92
CA ARG A 527 4.02 1.95 -3.94
C ARG A 527 4.43 2.62 -2.64
N ASN A 528 5.63 2.34 -2.17
CA ASN A 528 6.16 2.81 -0.90
C ASN A 528 6.88 4.15 -1.01
N ASN A 529 6.89 4.79 -2.19
CA ASN A 529 7.60 6.05 -2.43
C ASN A 529 9.08 5.98 -2.01
N THR A 530 9.76 4.87 -2.33
CA THR A 530 11.13 4.60 -1.88
C THR A 530 12.16 5.53 -2.54
N VAL A 531 11.94 5.88 -3.81
CA VAL A 531 12.87 6.72 -4.60
C VAL A 531 12.26 8.08 -4.91
N LEU A 532 11.00 8.11 -5.34
CA LEU A 532 10.23 9.32 -5.56
C LEU A 532 9.38 9.60 -4.32
N ASN A 533 9.23 10.86 -3.93
CA ASN A 533 8.27 11.25 -2.92
C ASN A 533 6.83 11.14 -3.45
N THR A 534 5.84 11.32 -2.56
CA THR A 534 4.42 11.18 -2.93
C THR A 534 4.01 12.07 -4.10
N ASP A 535 4.41 13.35 -4.11
CA ASP A 535 4.02 14.29 -5.16
C ASP A 535 4.61 13.91 -6.52
N ALA A 536 5.89 13.51 -6.56
CA ALA A 536 6.54 13.05 -7.78
C ALA A 536 5.94 11.74 -8.30
N THR A 537 5.58 10.80 -7.41
CA THR A 537 4.86 9.57 -7.79
C THR A 537 3.48 9.89 -8.36
N GLN A 538 2.73 10.81 -7.75
CA GLN A 538 1.42 11.24 -8.27
C GLN A 538 1.53 11.96 -9.61
N LEU A 539 2.53 12.83 -9.77
CA LEU A 539 2.83 13.47 -11.05
C LEU A 539 3.14 12.42 -12.13
N MET A 540 3.94 11.40 -11.81
CA MET A 540 4.30 10.33 -12.74
C MET A 540 3.05 9.58 -13.23
N LEU A 541 2.20 9.15 -12.30
CA LEU A 541 1.04 8.31 -12.62
C LEU A 541 -0.06 9.12 -13.29
N ASN A 542 -0.49 10.23 -12.69
CA ASN A 542 -1.58 11.06 -13.22
C ASN A 542 -1.20 11.78 -14.51
N GLY A 543 0.08 12.12 -14.65
CA GLY A 543 0.65 12.68 -15.88
C GLY A 543 0.97 11.65 -16.95
N GLN A 544 0.79 10.34 -16.68
CA GLN A 544 1.09 9.27 -17.64
C GLN A 544 2.55 9.30 -18.14
N LEU A 545 3.49 9.63 -17.24
CA LEU A 545 4.91 9.82 -17.57
C LEU A 545 5.62 8.46 -17.63
N GLY A 546 5.72 7.86 -18.82
CA GLY A 546 6.20 6.48 -18.98
C GLY A 546 5.28 5.43 -18.35
N TRP A 547 3.99 5.77 -18.23
CA TRP A 547 2.91 4.94 -17.72
C TRP A 547 1.63 5.26 -18.48
N TYR A 548 0.74 4.28 -18.60
CA TYR A 548 -0.59 4.45 -19.16
C TYR A 548 -1.65 4.35 -18.06
N LYS A 549 -2.79 4.94 -18.33
CA LYS A 549 -3.92 5.00 -17.41
C LYS A 549 -5.08 4.19 -17.97
N TYR A 550 -5.73 3.42 -17.11
CA TYR A 550 -6.93 2.67 -17.44
C TYR A 550 -8.01 2.95 -16.39
N ASP A 551 -9.19 3.34 -16.83
CA ASP A 551 -10.34 3.54 -15.94
C ASP A 551 -11.11 2.21 -15.84
N GLY A 552 -10.87 1.48 -14.76
CA GLY A 552 -11.49 0.18 -14.50
C GLY A 552 -12.72 0.25 -13.61
N THR A 553 -13.31 -0.92 -13.37
CA THR A 553 -14.53 -1.10 -12.59
C THR A 553 -14.36 -0.59 -11.15
N TYR A 554 -13.17 -0.75 -10.58
CA TYR A 554 -12.88 -0.42 -9.19
C TYR A 554 -12.01 0.83 -9.01
N GLY A 555 -11.90 1.66 -10.04
CA GLY A 555 -11.16 2.90 -10.00
C GLY A 555 -10.08 2.95 -11.07
N GLN A 556 -9.12 3.84 -10.87
CA GLN A 556 -8.09 4.12 -11.86
C GLN A 556 -6.86 3.23 -11.63
N TYR A 557 -6.41 2.60 -12.72
CA TYR A 557 -5.23 1.74 -12.75
C TYR A 557 -4.14 2.40 -13.60
N PHE A 558 -2.90 2.06 -13.30
CA PHE A 558 -1.74 2.56 -14.03
C PHE A 558 -0.87 1.40 -14.47
N HIS A 559 -0.53 1.32 -15.75
CA HIS A 559 0.15 0.16 -16.31
C HIS A 559 1.18 0.53 -17.36
N HIS A 560 2.05 -0.41 -17.68
CA HIS A 560 2.86 -0.36 -18.90
C HIS A 560 3.08 -1.78 -19.40
N ASN A 561 3.04 -1.96 -20.72
CA ASN A 561 3.34 -3.22 -21.38
C ASN A 561 4.59 -3.13 -22.25
N GLY A 562 5.10 -4.28 -22.65
CA GLY A 562 6.23 -4.39 -23.56
C GLY A 562 6.06 -5.59 -24.47
N GLY A 563 6.64 -5.50 -25.66
CA GLY A 563 6.69 -6.63 -26.59
C GLY A 563 7.91 -6.56 -27.49
N LEU A 564 8.47 -7.72 -27.80
CA LEU A 564 9.45 -7.91 -28.88
C LEU A 564 8.95 -9.04 -29.77
N LEU A 565 9.14 -8.89 -31.07
CA LEU A 565 8.67 -9.85 -32.06
C LEU A 565 9.68 -9.91 -33.20
N ASN A 566 10.05 -11.12 -33.63
CA ASN A 566 10.88 -11.32 -34.81
C ASN A 566 10.04 -11.36 -36.10
N GLY A 567 10.70 -11.42 -37.25
CA GLY A 567 10.05 -11.51 -38.56
C GLY A 567 9.65 -12.93 -39.00
N ALA A 568 9.71 -13.94 -38.11
CA ALA A 568 9.39 -15.32 -38.46
C ALA A 568 7.88 -15.50 -38.72
N THR A 569 7.49 -16.64 -39.30
CA THR A 569 6.07 -17.02 -39.49
C THR A 569 5.85 -18.47 -39.03
N PRO A 570 5.13 -18.71 -37.92
CA PRO A 570 4.59 -17.70 -37.00
C PRO A 570 5.70 -16.93 -36.29
N ALA A 571 5.43 -15.67 -35.95
CA ALA A 571 6.42 -14.81 -35.32
C ALA A 571 6.70 -15.25 -33.88
N GLN A 572 7.97 -15.26 -33.50
CA GLN A 572 8.41 -15.56 -32.15
C GLN A 572 8.67 -14.27 -31.38
N GLY A 573 8.25 -14.22 -30.13
CA GLY A 573 8.32 -12.99 -29.36
C GLY A 573 8.10 -13.17 -27.88
N LEU A 574 8.09 -12.05 -27.18
CA LEU A 574 7.74 -11.95 -25.77
C LEU A 574 6.77 -10.81 -25.56
N VAL A 575 5.99 -10.90 -24.49
CA VAL A 575 5.15 -9.81 -23.98
C VAL A 575 5.30 -9.70 -22.48
N THR A 576 5.41 -8.47 -21.99
CA THR A 576 5.58 -8.16 -20.57
C THR A 576 4.56 -7.12 -20.14
N GLY A 577 4.23 -7.10 -18.86
CA GLY A 577 3.29 -6.13 -18.30
C GLY A 577 3.52 -5.92 -16.83
N ILE A 578 3.32 -4.68 -16.41
CA ILE A 578 3.19 -4.28 -15.00
C ILE A 578 1.94 -3.42 -14.85
N ILE A 579 1.22 -3.59 -13.76
CA ILE A 579 0.03 -2.79 -13.43
C ILE A 579 -0.02 -2.50 -11.94
N ARG A 580 -0.39 -1.27 -11.62
CA ARG A 580 -0.76 -0.79 -10.30
C ARG A 580 -2.27 -0.64 -10.26
N LEU A 581 -2.89 -1.30 -9.29
CA LEU A 581 -4.33 -1.36 -9.11
C LEU A 581 -4.73 -0.64 -7.81
N THR A 582 -6.04 -0.49 -7.62
CA THR A 582 -6.62 0.03 -6.39
C THR A 582 -6.46 -0.97 -5.24
N ASP A 583 -6.84 -0.55 -4.03
CA ASP A 583 -6.90 -1.39 -2.83
C ASP A 583 -5.56 -2.05 -2.46
N GLY A 584 -4.43 -1.48 -2.88
CA GLY A 584 -3.13 -2.02 -2.56
C GLY A 584 -2.63 -3.10 -3.52
N TYR A 585 -3.40 -3.51 -4.53
CA TYR A 585 -2.98 -4.55 -5.47
C TYR A 585 -2.00 -4.02 -6.52
N ASP A 586 -1.04 -4.86 -6.87
CA ASP A 586 -0.11 -4.69 -7.97
C ASP A 586 0.04 -6.05 -8.67
N ALA A 587 0.30 -6.07 -9.97
CA ALA A 587 0.58 -7.31 -10.68
C ALA A 587 1.60 -7.10 -11.79
N LEU A 588 2.33 -8.16 -12.08
CA LEU A 588 3.22 -8.25 -13.22
C LEU A 588 3.08 -9.60 -13.91
N LEU A 589 3.25 -9.60 -15.22
CA LEU A 589 3.11 -10.78 -16.05
C LEU A 589 4.15 -10.73 -17.18
N LEU A 590 5.03 -11.74 -17.19
CA LEU A 590 6.12 -11.91 -18.15
C LEU A 590 5.84 -13.17 -18.96
N VAL A 591 5.84 -13.09 -20.29
CA VAL A 591 5.50 -14.21 -21.17
C VAL A 591 6.53 -14.29 -22.28
N ASN A 592 7.13 -15.48 -22.49
CA ASN A 592 8.14 -15.71 -23.54
C ASN A 592 7.53 -16.23 -24.86
N SER A 593 6.31 -15.80 -25.15
CA SER A 593 5.64 -16.06 -26.42
C SER A 593 4.73 -14.89 -26.78
N TRP A 594 4.57 -14.63 -28.08
CA TRP A 594 3.64 -13.62 -28.56
C TRP A 594 2.18 -14.07 -28.38
N GLY A 595 1.25 -13.11 -28.21
CA GLY A 595 -0.19 -13.39 -28.26
C GLY A 595 -1.01 -12.82 -27.10
N PRO A 596 -0.72 -13.15 -25.82
CA PRO A 596 -1.53 -12.68 -24.71
C PRO A 596 -1.44 -11.16 -24.51
N ASP A 597 -2.57 -10.52 -24.24
CA ASP A 597 -2.61 -9.15 -23.73
C ASP A 597 -2.42 -9.18 -22.21
N THR A 598 -1.18 -8.91 -21.78
CA THR A 598 -0.79 -9.03 -20.38
C THR A 598 -1.59 -8.09 -19.47
N ILE A 599 -1.84 -6.86 -19.90
CA ILE A 599 -2.56 -5.85 -19.11
C ILE A 599 -4.03 -6.24 -18.99
N LYS A 600 -4.65 -6.60 -20.11
CA LYS A 600 -6.06 -7.02 -20.11
C LYS A 600 -6.29 -8.24 -19.24
N LEU A 601 -5.39 -9.22 -19.25
CA LEU A 601 -5.48 -10.39 -18.38
C LEU A 601 -5.39 -10.00 -16.90
N MET A 602 -4.45 -9.13 -16.53
CA MET A 602 -4.33 -8.67 -15.13
C MET A 602 -5.56 -7.87 -14.68
N ILE A 603 -6.14 -7.03 -15.54
CA ILE A 603 -7.39 -6.31 -15.26
C ILE A 603 -8.56 -7.28 -15.12
N GLN A 604 -8.71 -8.24 -16.04
CA GLN A 604 -9.78 -9.24 -15.96
C GLN A 604 -9.69 -10.08 -14.68
N ALA A 605 -8.47 -10.47 -14.31
CA ALA A 605 -8.23 -11.18 -13.05
C ALA A 605 -8.62 -10.30 -11.86
N PHE A 606 -8.16 -9.05 -11.79
CA PHE A 606 -8.51 -8.11 -10.73
C PHE A 606 -10.02 -7.85 -10.63
N GLU A 607 -10.67 -7.61 -11.77
CA GLU A 607 -12.08 -7.23 -11.82
C GLU A 607 -13.04 -8.42 -11.71
N SER A 608 -12.54 -9.67 -11.71
CA SER A 608 -13.36 -10.87 -11.51
C SER A 608 -13.92 -11.04 -10.10
N ARG A 609 -13.50 -10.19 -9.16
CA ARG A 609 -14.11 -10.07 -7.83
C ARG A 609 -15.55 -9.58 -7.97
N THR A 610 -16.53 -10.32 -7.44
CA THR A 610 -17.97 -10.04 -7.58
C THR A 610 -18.73 -9.93 -6.27
#